data_AF-A0A2D5EKB8-F1
#
_entry.id   AF-A0A2D5EKB8-F1
#
_cell.length_a   1.000
_cell.length_b   1.000
_cell.length_c   1.000
_cell.angle_alpha   90.00
_cell.angle_beta   90.00
_cell.angle_gamma   90.00
#
_symmetry.space_group_name_H-M   'P 1'
#
loop_
_entity.id
_entity.type
_entity.pdbx_description
1 polymer ?
#
loop_
_entity_poly.entity_id
_entity_poly.type
_entity_poly.pdbx_seq_one_letter_code
_entity_poly.pdbx_strand_id
1 'polypeptide(L)'
;MVRVISTFLFSALIAGCDGSGGSGGGQEIESNRTIPEAPAVEVVNFSSGTVTFQWTHPNPSSIQNYQVYSAAEAITDKDNYSVFAESELDLDAQSPYAFNGQKLEPVYHVYVSAVGEDAESVLSNSVIALPRYEITEDNQWVRDRVNDLEWQRCFYGMKFDSGQNECIGEAERFTFSDAKTAVSEIGARLPSADEMVTLLLCESAGTAYLPSNHDPVSTEATNCLEATPAGVDGSSLSFIGVYPLVFKGIPSDSHAWTDSRCDDGFADSAEDLFIIWDGDTTAHCAHQGERFLLYLRAVRDIGI
;
A
#
# COMPACT_ATOMS: atom_id res chain seq x y z
N MET A 1 -6.51 -13.52 -37.12
CA MET A 1 -5.76 -13.40 -35.85
C MET A 1 -5.58 -14.81 -35.31
N VAL A 2 -4.40 -15.39 -35.50
CA VAL A 2 -4.13 -16.81 -35.23
C VAL A 2 -3.74 -16.96 -33.76
N ARG A 3 -4.54 -17.67 -32.97
CA ARG A 3 -4.20 -18.05 -31.59
C ARG A 3 -3.32 -19.29 -31.63
N VAL A 4 -2.06 -19.15 -31.20
CA VAL A 4 -1.13 -20.27 -31.01
C VAL A 4 -1.38 -20.83 -29.62
N ILE A 5 -1.93 -22.04 -29.54
CA ILE A 5 -2.10 -22.80 -28.30
C ILE A 5 -0.80 -23.58 -28.09
N SER A 6 0.07 -23.10 -27.20
CA SER A 6 1.26 -23.84 -26.78
C SER A 6 0.84 -24.91 -25.78
N THR A 7 1.03 -26.18 -26.16
CA THR A 7 0.73 -27.33 -25.31
C THR A 7 2.05 -27.84 -24.75
N PHE A 8 2.32 -27.60 -23.47
CA PHE A 8 3.48 -28.20 -22.79
C PHE A 8 3.14 -29.63 -22.36
N LEU A 9 3.76 -30.61 -23.02
CA LEU A 9 3.78 -32.00 -22.56
C LEU A 9 4.77 -32.12 -21.37
N PHE A 10 4.25 -32.35 -20.18
CA PHE A 10 5.05 -32.79 -19.03
C PHE A 10 5.39 -34.29 -19.18
N SER A 11 6.66 -34.60 -19.39
CA SER A 11 7.18 -35.97 -19.30
C SER A 11 7.72 -36.21 -17.90
N ALA A 12 7.00 -37.00 -17.10
CA ALA A 12 7.46 -37.47 -15.80
C ALA A 12 8.42 -38.65 -15.99
N LEU A 13 9.71 -38.45 -15.72
CA LEU A 13 10.68 -39.53 -15.55
C LEU A 13 10.81 -39.82 -14.06
N ILE A 14 10.22 -40.93 -13.61
CA ILE A 14 10.46 -41.50 -12.28
C ILE A 14 11.77 -42.28 -12.37
N ALA A 15 12.85 -41.71 -11.85
CA ALA A 15 14.09 -42.43 -11.59
C ALA A 15 14.06 -42.96 -10.15
N GLY A 16 13.85 -44.27 -9.99
CA GLY A 16 14.15 -44.96 -8.75
C GLY A 16 15.66 -45.14 -8.61
N CYS A 17 16.21 -44.80 -7.44
CA CYS A 17 17.57 -45.13 -7.06
C CYS A 17 17.56 -45.88 -5.73
N ASP A 18 17.75 -47.20 -5.86
CA ASP A 18 18.18 -48.15 -4.85
C ASP A 18 19.66 -47.87 -4.53
N GLY A 19 20.08 -47.81 -3.26
CA GLY A 19 21.45 -47.35 -2.97
C GLY A 19 21.89 -47.29 -1.51
N SER A 20 22.05 -48.46 -0.89
CA SER A 20 23.18 -48.88 -0.04
C SER A 20 23.87 -47.83 0.87
N GLY A 21 23.71 -48.03 2.18
CA GLY A 21 24.47 -47.34 3.22
C GLY A 21 25.98 -47.60 3.15
N GLY A 22 26.74 -46.51 3.22
CA GLY A 22 28.18 -46.50 3.42
C GLY A 22 28.54 -45.46 4.49
N SER A 23 28.94 -45.92 5.67
CA SER A 23 29.48 -45.09 6.74
C SER A 23 30.91 -44.69 6.38
N GLY A 24 31.04 -43.61 5.60
CA GLY A 24 32.32 -42.99 5.27
C GLY A 24 32.41 -41.66 6.00
N GLY A 25 33.32 -41.55 6.97
CA GLY A 25 33.69 -40.29 7.59
C GLY A 25 34.37 -39.38 6.57
N GLY A 26 33.56 -38.70 5.75
CA GLY A 26 34.00 -37.61 4.89
C GLY A 26 34.19 -36.38 5.76
N GLN A 27 35.41 -35.85 5.79
CA GLN A 27 35.63 -34.49 6.26
C GLN A 27 34.78 -33.57 5.37
N GLU A 28 33.73 -33.00 5.95
CA GLU A 28 33.04 -31.86 5.36
C GLU A 28 34.08 -30.75 5.22
N ILE A 29 34.60 -30.59 4.01
CA ILE A 29 35.31 -29.37 3.64
C ILE A 29 34.20 -28.32 3.63
N GLU A 30 34.04 -27.63 4.76
CA GLU A 30 33.24 -26.43 4.89
C GLU A 30 33.85 -25.41 3.92
N SER A 31 33.43 -25.47 2.66
CA SER A 31 33.80 -24.49 1.66
C SER A 31 33.29 -23.16 2.21
N ASN A 32 34.20 -22.24 2.49
CA ASN A 32 33.93 -20.91 3.00
C ASN A 32 33.18 -20.09 1.93
N ARG A 33 31.92 -20.45 1.68
CA ARG A 33 31.04 -19.75 0.74
C ARG A 33 30.75 -18.39 1.34
N THR A 34 31.09 -17.35 0.59
CA THR A 34 30.80 -15.99 1.01
C THR A 34 29.37 -15.68 0.59
N ILE A 35 28.46 -15.61 1.57
CA ILE A 35 27.07 -15.20 1.34
C ILE A 35 27.03 -13.68 1.26
N PRO A 36 26.46 -13.08 0.20
CA PRO A 36 26.30 -11.64 0.12
C PRO A 36 25.42 -11.08 1.25
N GLU A 37 25.69 -9.84 1.65
CA GLU A 37 24.82 -9.12 2.58
C GLU A 37 23.49 -8.73 1.90
N ALA A 38 22.43 -8.50 2.68
CA ALA A 38 21.17 -8.05 2.10
C ALA A 38 21.26 -6.57 1.68
N PRO A 39 20.69 -6.19 0.53
CA PRO A 39 20.56 -4.78 0.16
C PRO A 39 19.56 -4.05 1.07
N ALA A 40 19.68 -2.73 1.18
CA ALA A 40 18.68 -1.87 1.79
C ALA A 40 17.84 -1.22 0.69
N VAL A 41 16.52 -1.40 0.72
CA VAL A 41 15.59 -0.92 -0.31
C VAL A 41 14.72 0.22 0.23
N GLU A 42 14.45 1.20 -0.63
CA GLU A 42 13.56 2.32 -0.34
C GLU A 42 12.69 2.68 -1.55
N VAL A 43 11.52 3.26 -1.29
CA VAL A 43 10.65 3.79 -2.35
C VAL A 43 11.12 5.19 -2.69
N VAL A 44 11.43 5.44 -3.96
CA VAL A 44 11.91 6.75 -4.42
C VAL A 44 10.84 7.60 -5.07
N ASN A 45 9.98 6.97 -5.85
CA ASN A 45 8.98 7.71 -6.60
C ASN A 45 7.73 6.90 -6.86
N PHE A 46 6.65 7.63 -7.10
CA PHE A 46 5.38 7.12 -7.53
C PHE A 46 4.88 7.99 -8.68
N SER A 47 4.75 7.44 -9.88
CA SER A 47 4.31 8.20 -11.05
C SER A 47 3.58 7.31 -12.03
N SER A 48 2.44 7.77 -12.56
CA SER A 48 1.74 7.08 -13.65
C SER A 48 1.40 5.60 -13.38
N GLY A 49 1.03 5.27 -12.14
CA GLY A 49 0.75 3.88 -11.75
C GLY A 49 1.97 2.99 -11.56
N THR A 50 3.18 3.55 -11.70
CA THR A 50 4.45 2.87 -11.48
C THR A 50 5.04 3.29 -10.14
N VAL A 51 5.42 2.31 -9.32
CA VAL A 51 6.20 2.52 -8.10
C VAL A 51 7.66 2.28 -8.41
N THR A 52 8.51 3.27 -8.17
CA THR A 52 9.96 3.13 -8.37
C THR A 52 10.63 2.89 -7.03
N PHE A 53 11.43 1.83 -6.96
CA PHE A 53 12.29 1.53 -5.81
C PHE A 53 13.74 1.72 -6.19
N GLN A 54 14.57 1.98 -5.19
CA GLN A 54 16.01 1.91 -5.31
C GLN A 54 16.58 1.15 -4.13
N TRP A 55 17.74 0.54 -4.34
CA TRP A 55 18.48 -0.08 -3.27
C TRP A 55 19.95 0.31 -3.27
N THR A 56 20.53 0.22 -2.08
CA THR A 56 21.97 0.33 -1.85
C THR A 56 22.48 -0.99 -1.30
N HIS A 57 23.71 -1.35 -1.66
CA HIS A 57 24.36 -2.57 -1.19
C HIS A 57 25.74 -2.24 -0.62
N PRO A 58 26.12 -2.72 0.58
CA PRO A 58 27.37 -2.34 1.23
C PRO A 58 28.62 -2.71 0.42
N ASN A 59 28.60 -3.89 -0.21
CA ASN A 59 29.73 -4.44 -0.96
C ASN A 59 29.32 -4.86 -2.39
N PRO A 60 29.11 -3.92 -3.32
CA PRO A 60 28.52 -4.21 -4.63
C PRO A 60 29.49 -4.94 -5.58
N SER A 61 30.80 -4.92 -5.32
CA SER A 61 31.81 -5.50 -6.21
C SER A 61 31.78 -7.03 -6.30
N SER A 62 31.16 -7.70 -5.33
CA SER A 62 30.98 -9.16 -5.32
C SER A 62 29.62 -9.61 -5.83
N ILE A 63 28.77 -8.66 -6.26
CA ILE A 63 27.40 -8.93 -6.69
C ILE A 63 27.37 -9.09 -8.21
N GLN A 64 26.82 -10.20 -8.67
CA GLN A 64 26.63 -10.48 -10.09
C GLN A 64 25.33 -9.85 -10.60
N ASN A 65 24.25 -9.98 -9.82
CA ASN A 65 22.95 -9.40 -10.13
C ASN A 65 22.09 -9.24 -8.86
N TYR A 66 20.90 -8.66 -9.03
CA TYR A 66 19.87 -8.60 -7.99
C TYR A 66 18.62 -9.33 -8.48
N GLN A 67 17.86 -9.85 -7.52
CA GLN A 67 16.54 -10.40 -7.77
C GLN A 67 15.50 -9.58 -7.01
N VAL A 68 14.37 -9.29 -7.65
CA VAL A 68 13.25 -8.59 -7.03
C VAL A 68 12.12 -9.58 -6.84
N TYR A 69 11.71 -9.73 -5.59
CA TYR A 69 10.56 -10.54 -5.19
C TYR A 69 9.40 -9.62 -4.86
N SER A 70 8.20 -9.95 -5.32
CA SER A 70 6.99 -9.24 -4.93
C SER A 70 5.85 -10.22 -4.72
N ALA A 71 4.92 -9.89 -3.82
CA ALA A 71 3.68 -10.63 -3.59
C ALA A 71 2.63 -9.74 -2.90
N ALA A 72 1.36 -10.12 -2.93
CA ALA A 72 0.28 -9.43 -2.22
C ALA A 72 0.32 -9.63 -0.69
N GLU A 73 1.22 -10.48 -0.20
CA GLU A 73 1.44 -10.80 1.20
C GLU A 73 2.95 -10.77 1.49
N ALA A 74 3.35 -10.59 2.75
CA ALA A 74 4.77 -10.66 3.11
C ALA A 74 5.39 -12.02 2.78
N ILE A 75 6.48 -11.99 2.02
CA ILE A 75 7.25 -13.18 1.67
C ILE A 75 8.13 -13.54 2.88
N THR A 76 7.77 -14.63 3.56
CA THR A 76 8.50 -15.14 4.73
C THR A 76 9.52 -16.22 4.39
N ASP A 77 9.37 -16.84 3.22
CA ASP A 77 10.27 -17.87 2.71
C ASP A 77 10.54 -17.63 1.22
N LYS A 78 11.75 -17.16 0.92
CA LYS A 78 12.18 -16.81 -0.42
C LYS A 78 12.26 -18.04 -1.35
N ASP A 79 12.64 -19.19 -0.82
CA ASP A 79 12.78 -20.42 -1.63
C ASP A 79 11.41 -20.96 -2.06
N ASN A 80 10.36 -20.56 -1.34
CA ASN A 80 8.98 -20.89 -1.61
C ASN A 80 8.13 -19.69 -2.04
N TYR A 81 8.74 -18.62 -2.59
CA TYR A 81 8.02 -17.38 -2.93
C TYR A 81 6.77 -17.59 -3.81
N SER A 82 6.77 -18.63 -4.66
CA SER A 82 5.66 -18.92 -5.58
C SER A 82 4.34 -19.34 -4.92
N VAL A 83 4.35 -19.63 -3.61
CA VAL A 83 3.13 -20.01 -2.87
C VAL A 83 2.32 -18.79 -2.41
N PHE A 84 2.90 -17.59 -2.41
CA PHE A 84 2.24 -16.37 -1.98
C PHE A 84 1.35 -15.81 -3.09
N ALA A 85 0.23 -15.20 -2.71
CA ALA A 85 -0.71 -14.64 -3.67
C ALA A 85 -0.06 -13.54 -4.52
N GLU A 86 -0.34 -13.55 -5.84
CA GLU A 86 0.20 -12.60 -6.81
C GLU A 86 1.73 -12.48 -6.78
N SER A 87 2.44 -13.56 -6.43
CA SER A 87 3.89 -13.54 -6.34
C SER A 87 4.56 -13.41 -7.70
N GLU A 88 5.63 -12.62 -7.78
CA GLU A 88 6.48 -12.46 -8.96
C GLU A 88 7.95 -12.40 -8.55
N LEU A 89 8.80 -12.98 -9.39
CA LEU A 89 10.26 -12.92 -9.30
C LEU A 89 10.80 -12.32 -10.59
N ASP A 90 11.46 -11.17 -10.50
CA ASP A 90 12.26 -10.62 -11.58
C ASP A 90 13.74 -10.91 -11.34
N LEU A 91 14.37 -11.51 -12.35
CA LEU A 91 15.78 -11.89 -12.34
C LEU A 91 16.60 -10.78 -13.01
N ASP A 92 17.83 -10.59 -12.53
CA ASP A 92 18.76 -9.60 -13.10
C ASP A 92 18.27 -8.14 -12.99
N ALA A 93 17.44 -7.85 -11.99
CA ALA A 93 16.87 -6.54 -11.73
C ALA A 93 17.96 -5.47 -11.49
N GLN A 94 17.66 -4.25 -11.93
CA GLN A 94 18.56 -3.10 -11.82
C GLN A 94 17.96 -2.01 -10.93
N SER A 95 18.81 -1.32 -10.18
CA SER A 95 18.44 -0.14 -9.39
C SER A 95 18.68 1.13 -10.21
N PRO A 96 17.71 2.06 -10.34
CA PRO A 96 16.35 1.99 -9.80
C PRO A 96 15.45 1.03 -10.58
N TYR A 97 14.48 0.43 -9.90
CA TYR A 97 13.54 -0.55 -10.43
C TYR A 97 12.13 0.00 -10.51
N ALA A 98 11.48 -0.16 -11.67
CA ALA A 98 10.13 0.31 -11.93
C ALA A 98 9.13 -0.84 -11.83
N PHE A 99 8.29 -0.83 -10.79
CA PHE A 99 7.26 -1.83 -10.54
C PHE A 99 5.88 -1.33 -10.96
N ASN A 100 5.20 -2.11 -11.79
CA ASN A 100 3.87 -1.78 -12.31
C ASN A 100 2.74 -2.58 -11.66
N GLY A 101 3.06 -3.63 -10.89
CA GLY A 101 2.09 -4.59 -10.38
C GLY A 101 1.39 -5.40 -11.47
N GLN A 102 0.91 -6.60 -11.13
CA GLN A 102 0.09 -7.40 -12.05
C GLN A 102 -1.38 -6.98 -12.00
N LYS A 103 -1.82 -6.58 -10.81
CA LYS A 103 -3.17 -6.12 -10.52
C LYS A 103 -3.11 -4.79 -9.79
N LEU A 104 -4.17 -4.00 -9.92
CA LEU A 104 -4.25 -2.66 -9.32
C LEU A 104 -4.66 -2.72 -7.86
N GLU A 105 -5.52 -3.66 -7.51
CA GLU A 105 -6.15 -3.76 -6.19
C GLU A 105 -5.16 -4.16 -5.08
N PRO A 106 -4.29 -5.18 -5.26
CA PRO A 106 -3.47 -5.66 -4.15
C PRO A 106 -2.42 -4.65 -3.70
N VAL A 107 -2.08 -4.75 -2.42
CA VAL A 107 -0.91 -4.09 -1.87
C VAL A 107 0.25 -5.07 -1.97
N TYR A 108 1.31 -4.67 -2.65
CA TYR A 108 2.45 -5.55 -2.86
C TYR A 108 3.54 -5.29 -1.83
N HIS A 109 4.04 -6.36 -1.22
CA HIS A 109 5.29 -6.38 -0.49
C HIS A 109 6.42 -6.68 -1.47
N VAL A 110 7.41 -5.79 -1.55
CA VAL A 110 8.54 -5.91 -2.47
C VAL A 110 9.83 -6.04 -1.67
N TYR A 111 10.65 -7.02 -2.07
CA TYR A 111 11.94 -7.35 -1.48
C TYR A 111 13.00 -7.45 -2.56
N VAL A 112 14.25 -7.23 -2.18
CA VAL A 112 15.42 -7.38 -3.06
C VAL A 112 16.41 -8.32 -2.40
N SER A 113 17.00 -9.21 -3.17
CA SER A 113 18.18 -9.98 -2.77
C SER A 113 19.35 -9.71 -3.71
N ALA A 114 20.56 -9.92 -3.21
CA ALA A 114 21.80 -9.81 -3.99
C ALA A 114 22.36 -11.20 -4.28
N VAL A 115 22.72 -11.46 -5.53
CA VAL A 115 23.29 -12.75 -5.96
C VAL A 115 24.79 -12.58 -6.17
N GLY A 116 25.57 -13.36 -5.44
CA GLY A 116 27.02 -13.50 -5.64
C GLY A 116 27.37 -14.72 -6.49
N GLU A 117 28.64 -15.11 -6.47
CA GLU A 117 29.12 -16.26 -7.25
C GLU A 117 28.58 -17.61 -6.77
N ASP A 118 28.51 -17.81 -5.45
CA ASP A 118 28.19 -19.12 -4.84
C ASP A 118 26.87 -19.13 -4.05
N ALA A 119 26.28 -17.96 -3.82
CA ALA A 119 25.17 -17.79 -2.90
C ALA A 119 24.36 -16.52 -3.19
N GLU A 120 23.12 -16.53 -2.72
CA GLU A 120 22.24 -15.38 -2.71
C GLU A 120 22.04 -14.90 -1.27
N SER A 121 21.93 -13.59 -1.08
CA SER A 121 21.67 -12.99 0.23
C SER A 121 20.30 -13.40 0.79
N VAL A 122 20.08 -13.12 2.07
CA VAL A 122 18.72 -13.02 2.61
C VAL A 122 17.97 -11.85 1.96
N LEU A 123 16.63 -11.81 2.12
CA LEU A 123 15.80 -10.69 1.64
C LEU A 123 16.16 -9.39 2.35
N SER A 124 16.03 -8.26 1.63
CA SER A 124 16.07 -6.91 2.19
C SER A 124 14.94 -6.65 3.20
N ASN A 125 14.89 -5.43 3.73
CA ASN A 125 13.64 -4.90 4.29
C ASN A 125 12.52 -4.93 3.23
N SER A 126 11.27 -5.05 3.67
CA SER A 126 10.11 -4.92 2.78
C SER A 126 9.85 -3.44 2.47
N VAL A 127 9.45 -3.14 1.24
CA VAL A 127 8.74 -1.90 0.90
C VAL A 127 7.36 -2.22 0.34
N ILE A 128 6.44 -1.28 0.48
CA ILE A 128 5.06 -1.43 0.01
C ILE A 128 4.87 -0.73 -1.32
N ALA A 129 4.21 -1.41 -2.27
CA ALA A 129 3.81 -0.89 -3.57
C ALA A 129 2.29 -0.89 -3.74
N LEU A 130 1.73 0.22 -4.21
CA LEU A 130 0.31 0.37 -4.49
C LEU A 130 0.07 0.84 -5.95
N PRO A 131 0.03 -0.06 -6.93
CA PRO A 131 -0.20 0.29 -8.33
C PRO A 131 -1.59 0.90 -8.62
N ARG A 132 -2.51 0.80 -7.65
CA ARG A 132 -3.85 1.39 -7.64
C ARG A 132 -3.87 2.87 -7.98
N TYR A 133 -2.93 3.64 -7.43
CA TYR A 133 -2.97 5.09 -7.52
C TYR A 133 -2.17 5.60 -8.72
N GLU A 134 -2.49 6.79 -9.20
CA GLU A 134 -1.75 7.47 -10.26
C GLU A 134 -1.76 8.96 -9.97
N ILE A 135 -0.59 9.59 -9.92
CA ILE A 135 -0.52 11.04 -9.76
C ILE A 135 -0.83 11.69 -11.10
N THR A 136 -1.75 12.66 -11.09
CA THR A 136 -2.13 13.45 -12.27
C THR A 136 -1.01 14.40 -12.71
N GLU A 137 -1.07 14.90 -13.93
CA GLU A 137 -0.01 15.76 -14.50
C GLU A 137 0.26 17.03 -13.68
N ASP A 138 -0.74 17.58 -12.99
CA ASP A 138 -0.61 18.77 -12.16
C ASP A 138 -0.05 18.48 -10.74
N ASN A 139 0.19 17.21 -10.42
CA ASN A 139 0.61 16.71 -9.11
C ASN A 139 -0.30 17.12 -7.94
N GLN A 140 -1.50 17.66 -8.18
CA GLN A 140 -2.43 18.07 -7.13
C GLN A 140 -3.45 16.97 -6.82
N TRP A 141 -3.69 16.09 -7.78
CA TRP A 141 -4.66 15.01 -7.69
C TRP A 141 -3.99 13.65 -7.81
N VAL A 142 -4.67 12.65 -7.27
CA VAL A 142 -4.34 11.25 -7.38
C VAL A 142 -5.57 10.55 -7.92
N ARG A 143 -5.43 9.94 -9.09
CA ARG A 143 -6.41 9.03 -9.63
C ARG A 143 -6.30 7.70 -8.91
N ASP A 144 -7.42 7.22 -8.41
CA ASP A 144 -7.64 5.85 -8.01
C ASP A 144 -8.15 5.07 -9.22
N ARG A 145 -7.31 4.18 -9.73
CA ARG A 145 -7.56 3.45 -10.98
C ARG A 145 -8.51 2.26 -10.82
N VAL A 146 -8.97 1.98 -9.60
CA VAL A 146 -9.92 0.89 -9.31
C VAL A 146 -11.35 1.39 -9.38
N ASN A 147 -11.63 2.59 -8.84
CA ASN A 147 -12.97 3.17 -8.78
C ASN A 147 -13.14 4.42 -9.66
N ASP A 148 -12.10 4.81 -10.41
CA ASP A 148 -12.07 5.99 -11.29
C ASP A 148 -12.41 7.31 -10.56
N LEU A 149 -11.96 7.42 -9.30
CA LEU A 149 -12.05 8.65 -8.50
C LEU A 149 -10.74 9.42 -8.52
N GLU A 150 -10.81 10.74 -8.56
CA GLU A 150 -9.66 11.63 -8.43
C GLU A 150 -9.67 12.32 -7.07
N TRP A 151 -8.66 12.03 -6.25
CA TRP A 151 -8.52 12.50 -4.89
C TRP A 151 -7.52 13.64 -4.80
N GLN A 152 -7.88 14.70 -4.08
CA GLN A 152 -6.91 15.76 -3.81
C GLN A 152 -5.78 15.25 -2.89
N ARG A 153 -4.52 15.54 -3.25
CA ARG A 153 -3.31 15.07 -2.51
C ARG A 153 -3.06 15.80 -1.21
N CYS A 154 -3.58 17.01 -1.08
CA CYS A 154 -3.53 17.80 0.14
C CYS A 154 -4.94 18.10 0.62
N PHE A 155 -5.07 18.46 1.88
CA PHE A 155 -6.34 18.98 2.39
C PHE A 155 -6.69 20.29 1.70
N TYR A 156 -7.98 20.61 1.64
CA TYR A 156 -8.44 21.88 1.13
C TYR A 156 -7.76 23.06 1.85
N GLY A 157 -7.37 24.09 1.10
CA GLY A 157 -6.57 25.22 1.59
C GLY A 157 -5.05 25.02 1.46
N MET A 158 -4.60 23.77 1.34
CA MET A 158 -3.19 23.43 1.10
C MET A 158 -2.92 23.17 -0.39
N LYS A 159 -1.65 23.23 -0.77
CA LYS A 159 -1.17 22.92 -2.13
C LYS A 159 -0.03 21.92 -2.06
N PHE A 160 -0.01 20.95 -2.97
CA PHE A 160 1.11 20.03 -3.06
C PHE A 160 2.32 20.72 -3.72
N ASP A 161 3.46 20.72 -3.03
CA ASP A 161 4.77 21.17 -3.53
C ASP A 161 5.61 19.95 -3.94
N SER A 162 5.75 19.75 -5.25
CA SER A 162 6.54 18.64 -5.81
C SER A 162 8.03 18.75 -5.54
N GLY A 163 8.56 19.95 -5.26
CA GLY A 163 9.97 20.14 -4.92
C GLY A 163 10.31 19.67 -3.51
N GLN A 164 9.35 19.74 -2.59
CA GLN A 164 9.50 19.29 -1.20
C GLN A 164 8.84 17.93 -0.94
N ASN A 165 8.06 17.42 -1.90
CA ASN A 165 7.22 16.24 -1.75
C ASN A 165 6.28 16.34 -0.53
N GLU A 166 5.70 17.53 -0.32
CA GLU A 166 4.93 17.89 0.86
C GLU A 166 3.75 18.81 0.52
N CYS A 167 2.73 18.79 1.36
CA CYS A 167 1.63 19.75 1.31
C CYS A 167 2.01 21.02 2.06
N ILE A 168 2.05 22.16 1.36
CA ILE A 168 2.34 23.47 1.94
C ILE A 168 1.06 24.27 2.15
N GLY A 169 1.09 25.18 3.13
CA GLY A 169 -0.06 25.99 3.53
C GLY A 169 -0.75 25.46 4.78
N GLU A 170 -1.91 26.02 5.11
CA GLU A 170 -2.72 25.59 6.24
C GLU A 170 -4.02 24.98 5.71
N ALA A 171 -4.46 23.88 6.33
CA ALA A 171 -5.76 23.30 6.01
C ALA A 171 -6.87 24.27 6.45
N GLU A 172 -7.79 24.58 5.54
CA GLU A 172 -8.93 25.44 5.83
C GLU A 172 -10.04 24.68 6.57
N ARG A 173 -10.79 25.41 7.40
CA ARG A 173 -11.88 24.86 8.21
C ARG A 173 -13.22 25.34 7.67
N PHE A 174 -14.19 24.44 7.56
CA PHE A 174 -15.49 24.72 6.93
C PHE A 174 -16.66 24.23 7.76
N THR A 175 -17.79 24.94 7.69
CA THR A 175 -19.08 24.28 7.98
C THR A 175 -19.40 23.29 6.86
N PHE A 176 -20.30 22.34 7.08
CA PHE A 176 -20.67 21.39 6.03
C PHE A 176 -21.24 22.07 4.76
N SER A 177 -22.06 23.10 4.93
CA SER A 177 -22.60 23.89 3.81
C SER A 177 -21.49 24.64 3.06
N ASP A 178 -20.54 25.24 3.78
CA ASP A 178 -19.41 25.93 3.17
C ASP A 178 -18.49 24.94 2.46
N ALA A 179 -18.29 23.74 3.03
CA ALA A 179 -17.49 22.68 2.45
C ALA A 179 -18.07 22.20 1.11
N LYS A 180 -19.38 21.91 1.05
CA LYS A 180 -20.08 21.57 -0.20
C LYS A 180 -19.89 22.64 -1.27
N THR A 181 -20.00 23.90 -0.87
CA THR A 181 -19.79 25.05 -1.77
C THR A 181 -18.34 25.09 -2.26
N ALA A 182 -17.37 25.05 -1.35
CA ALA A 182 -15.95 25.13 -1.63
C ALA A 182 -15.45 24.01 -2.57
N VAL A 183 -15.84 22.75 -2.33
CA VAL A 183 -15.45 21.66 -3.24
C VAL A 183 -16.12 21.78 -4.61
N SER A 184 -17.35 22.28 -4.68
CA SER A 184 -18.05 22.48 -5.96
C SER A 184 -17.39 23.56 -6.83
N GLU A 185 -16.81 24.60 -6.20
CA GLU A 185 -16.08 25.67 -6.91
C GLU A 185 -14.84 25.16 -7.65
N ILE A 186 -14.22 24.08 -7.15
CA ILE A 186 -13.08 23.41 -7.80
C ILE A 186 -13.48 22.21 -8.67
N GLY A 187 -14.78 22.08 -8.97
CA GLY A 187 -15.34 21.01 -9.79
C GLY A 187 -15.25 19.63 -9.15
N ALA A 188 -15.31 19.56 -7.82
CA ALA A 188 -15.25 18.33 -7.04
C ALA A 188 -16.47 18.22 -6.11
N ARG A 189 -16.57 17.11 -5.39
CA ARG A 189 -17.58 16.87 -4.37
C ARG A 189 -16.95 16.39 -3.07
N LEU A 190 -17.78 16.33 -2.03
CA LEU A 190 -17.43 15.63 -0.81
C LEU A 190 -17.46 14.11 -1.08
N PRO A 191 -16.45 13.36 -0.62
CA PRO A 191 -16.49 11.90 -0.68
C PRO A 191 -17.53 11.38 0.32
N SER A 192 -18.14 10.25 -0.01
CA SER A 192 -18.90 9.43 0.93
C SER A 192 -17.96 8.71 1.91
N ALA A 193 -18.51 8.17 2.99
CA ALA A 193 -17.75 7.36 3.92
C ALA A 193 -17.11 6.14 3.27
N ASP A 194 -17.86 5.41 2.44
CA ASP A 194 -17.37 4.22 1.76
C ASP A 194 -16.18 4.55 0.86
N GLU A 195 -16.23 5.69 0.17
CA GLU A 195 -15.11 6.18 -0.64
C GLU A 195 -13.89 6.54 0.22
N MET A 196 -14.09 7.22 1.35
CA MET A 196 -13.00 7.57 2.26
C MET A 196 -12.32 6.34 2.85
N VAL A 197 -13.09 5.31 3.18
CA VAL A 197 -12.56 4.02 3.69
C VAL A 197 -11.63 3.37 2.66
N THR A 198 -11.85 3.60 1.36
CA THR A 198 -10.98 3.03 0.32
C THR A 198 -9.55 3.58 0.31
N LEU A 199 -9.30 4.72 0.97
CA LEU A 199 -7.98 5.32 1.13
C LEU A 199 -7.17 4.71 2.28
N LEU A 200 -7.84 4.01 3.21
CA LEU A 200 -7.20 3.48 4.41
C LEU A 200 -6.34 2.27 4.04
N LEU A 201 -5.06 2.32 4.43
CA LEU A 201 -4.15 1.17 4.33
C LEU A 201 -4.06 0.48 5.69
N CYS A 202 -4.52 -0.76 5.72
CA CYS A 202 -4.48 -1.62 6.89
C CYS A 202 -3.27 -2.55 6.77
N GLU A 203 -2.51 -2.75 7.84
CA GLU A 203 -1.49 -3.81 7.88
C GLU A 203 -1.65 -4.64 9.16
N SER A 204 -1.73 -5.96 8.98
CA SER A 204 -1.82 -6.94 10.06
C SER A 204 -0.91 -8.12 9.76
N ALA A 205 -0.05 -8.49 10.71
CA ALA A 205 0.79 -9.69 10.61
C ALA A 205 1.57 -9.82 9.28
N GLY A 206 2.00 -8.71 8.67
CA GLY A 206 2.71 -8.69 7.39
C GLY A 206 1.81 -8.78 6.15
N THR A 207 0.50 -8.60 6.28
CA THR A 207 -0.41 -8.42 5.15
C THR A 207 -0.91 -6.99 5.15
N ALA A 208 -0.59 -6.25 4.09
CA ALA A 208 -1.16 -4.94 3.85
C ALA A 208 -2.37 -5.05 2.88
N TYR A 209 -3.46 -4.35 3.16
CA TYR A 209 -4.66 -4.40 2.31
C TYR A 209 -5.45 -3.09 2.35
N LEU A 210 -6.32 -2.91 1.36
CA LEU A 210 -7.30 -1.82 1.28
C LEU A 210 -8.68 -2.43 1.59
N PRO A 211 -9.47 -1.90 2.55
CA PRO A 211 -10.76 -2.48 2.94
C PRO A 211 -11.74 -2.65 1.77
N SER A 212 -11.67 -1.75 0.78
CA SER A 212 -12.54 -1.79 -0.41
C SER A 212 -12.37 -3.04 -1.27
N ASN A 213 -11.28 -3.79 -1.09
CA ASN A 213 -10.98 -4.99 -1.86
C ASN A 213 -11.42 -6.26 -1.14
N HIS A 214 -11.93 -6.15 0.09
CA HIS A 214 -12.45 -7.24 0.89
C HIS A 214 -13.96 -7.08 1.07
N ASP A 215 -14.66 -8.18 1.34
CA ASP A 215 -16.06 -8.12 1.76
C ASP A 215 -16.13 -7.24 3.03
N PRO A 216 -16.94 -6.17 3.07
CA PRO A 216 -17.06 -5.31 4.24
C PRO A 216 -17.52 -6.06 5.50
N VAL A 217 -18.09 -7.26 5.35
CA VAL A 217 -18.49 -8.15 6.45
C VAL A 217 -17.40 -9.17 6.81
N SER A 218 -16.28 -9.19 6.07
CA SER A 218 -15.14 -10.05 6.42
C SER A 218 -14.53 -9.58 7.74
N THR A 219 -14.13 -10.53 8.57
CA THR A 219 -13.45 -10.23 9.84
C THR A 219 -12.19 -9.40 9.65
N GLU A 220 -11.54 -9.48 8.48
CA GLU A 220 -10.38 -8.65 8.13
C GLU A 220 -10.77 -7.18 7.94
N ALA A 221 -11.78 -6.90 7.11
CA ALA A 221 -12.29 -5.53 6.91
C ALA A 221 -12.88 -4.95 8.21
N THR A 222 -13.65 -5.75 8.95
CA THR A 222 -14.22 -5.38 10.25
C THR A 222 -13.11 -5.04 11.24
N ASN A 223 -12.04 -5.81 11.31
CA ASN A 223 -10.90 -5.55 12.19
C ASN A 223 -10.18 -4.23 11.86
N CYS A 224 -10.10 -3.84 10.57
CA CYS A 224 -9.55 -2.54 10.22
C CYS A 224 -10.48 -1.38 10.61
N LEU A 225 -11.80 -1.57 10.56
CA LEU A 225 -12.77 -0.51 10.90
C LEU A 225 -13.11 -0.44 12.41
N GLU A 226 -13.00 -1.55 13.14
CA GLU A 226 -13.38 -1.70 14.56
C GLU A 226 -12.24 -1.41 15.54
N ALA A 227 -11.15 -0.76 15.13
CA ALA A 227 -10.11 -0.32 16.04
C ALA A 227 -10.61 0.82 16.96
N THR A 228 -11.55 0.49 17.82
CA THR A 228 -11.92 1.27 18.98
C THR A 228 -10.73 1.21 19.94
N PRO A 229 -10.15 2.36 20.32
CA PRO A 229 -9.00 2.40 21.22
C PRO A 229 -9.48 2.12 22.64
N ALA A 230 -9.68 0.85 23.00
CA ALA A 230 -10.03 0.50 24.38
C ALA A 230 -9.63 -0.93 24.78
N GLY A 231 -8.31 -1.18 24.84
CA GLY A 231 -7.71 -2.17 25.72
C GLY A 231 -7.92 -3.66 25.38
N VAL A 232 -6.98 -4.47 25.89
CA VAL A 232 -6.88 -5.94 25.85
C VAL A 232 -6.07 -6.53 24.68
N ASP A 233 -5.16 -7.41 25.10
CA ASP A 233 -4.04 -8.06 24.41
C ASP A 233 -4.39 -8.88 23.16
N GLY A 234 -3.48 -8.86 22.18
CA GLY A 234 -3.15 -10.06 21.40
C GLY A 234 -2.79 -9.88 19.93
N SER A 235 -3.33 -8.86 19.27
CA SER A 235 -3.05 -8.58 17.86
C SER A 235 -3.25 -7.10 17.61
N SER A 236 -2.20 -6.31 17.84
CA SER A 236 -2.23 -4.88 17.56
C SER A 236 -2.29 -4.68 16.05
N LEU A 237 -3.48 -4.34 15.55
CA LEU A 237 -3.61 -3.77 14.21
C LEU A 237 -3.03 -2.37 14.28
N SER A 238 -1.87 -2.19 13.67
CA SER A 238 -1.32 -0.86 13.46
C SER A 238 -1.97 -0.29 12.21
N PHE A 239 -2.78 0.76 12.35
CA PHE A 239 -3.00 1.66 11.22
C PHE A 239 -1.64 2.20 10.83
N ILE A 240 -1.24 1.96 9.59
CA ILE A 240 -0.03 2.58 9.03
C ILE A 240 -0.37 3.94 8.40
N GLY A 241 -1.65 4.31 8.43
CA GLY A 241 -2.20 5.54 7.88
C GLY A 241 -2.67 5.35 6.44
N VAL A 242 -3.04 6.43 5.78
CA VAL A 242 -3.20 6.44 4.33
C VAL A 242 -1.81 6.41 3.70
N TYR A 243 -1.63 5.69 2.59
CA TYR A 243 -0.30 5.48 1.98
C TYR A 243 0.47 6.80 1.85
N PRO A 244 1.46 7.05 2.73
CA PRO A 244 1.96 8.39 3.01
C PRO A 244 2.83 8.92 1.86
N LEU A 245 3.19 8.06 0.90
CA LEU A 245 3.86 8.46 -0.33
C LEU A 245 2.91 9.13 -1.32
N VAL A 246 1.63 8.74 -1.33
CA VAL A 246 0.62 9.27 -2.25
C VAL A 246 -0.13 10.44 -1.61
N PHE A 247 -0.57 10.27 -0.36
CA PHE A 247 -1.34 11.27 0.38
C PHE A 247 -0.53 11.80 1.56
N LYS A 248 0.08 12.97 1.38
CA LYS A 248 0.88 13.64 2.42
C LYS A 248 -0.01 14.34 3.45
N GLY A 249 0.52 14.49 4.66
CA GLY A 249 -0.09 15.28 5.74
C GLY A 249 -1.29 14.62 6.43
N ILE A 250 -1.59 13.35 6.12
CA ILE A 250 -2.59 12.57 6.86
C ILE A 250 -1.95 12.09 8.16
N PRO A 251 -2.53 12.41 9.33
CA PRO A 251 -2.14 11.80 10.59
C PRO A 251 -2.25 10.28 10.48
N SER A 252 -1.14 9.58 10.69
CA SER A 252 -1.05 8.12 10.59
C SER A 252 -1.42 7.42 11.89
N ASP A 253 -1.67 8.17 12.97
CA ASP A 253 -2.13 7.64 14.24
C ASP A 253 -3.57 7.15 14.12
N SER A 254 -3.86 5.91 14.51
CA SER A 254 -5.22 5.35 14.50
C SER A 254 -6.19 6.17 15.35
N HIS A 255 -5.68 6.83 16.39
CA HIS A 255 -6.46 7.75 17.21
C HIS A 255 -6.97 8.95 16.43
N ALA A 256 -6.37 9.29 15.29
CA ALA A 256 -6.79 10.41 14.49
C ALA A 256 -8.20 10.28 13.96
N TRP A 257 -8.85 9.13 13.91
CA TRP A 257 -10.10 9.00 13.14
C TRP A 257 -11.23 8.50 14.02
N THR A 258 -12.27 9.31 14.19
CA THR A 258 -13.53 8.88 14.80
C THR A 258 -14.60 8.72 13.71
N ASP A 259 -15.30 7.58 13.75
CA ASP A 259 -16.63 7.46 13.16
C ASP A 259 -17.55 8.38 13.96
N SER A 260 -17.83 9.54 13.40
CA SER A 260 -18.81 10.47 13.94
C SER A 260 -19.95 10.58 12.93
N ARG A 261 -21.06 9.90 13.23
CA ARG A 261 -22.32 10.06 12.50
C ARG A 261 -22.89 11.44 12.80
N CYS A 262 -22.84 12.32 11.81
CA CYS A 262 -23.45 13.63 11.93
C CYS A 262 -24.86 13.58 11.35
N ASP A 263 -25.85 13.71 12.23
CA ASP A 263 -27.24 13.96 11.83
C ASP A 263 -27.30 15.39 11.26
N ASP A 264 -27.66 15.54 9.99
CA ASP A 264 -27.80 16.84 9.33
C ASP A 264 -29.10 17.57 9.75
N GLY A 265 -29.92 16.93 10.59
CA GLY A 265 -31.18 17.43 11.11
C GLY A 265 -32.33 17.36 10.10
N PHE A 266 -32.13 16.69 8.97
CA PHE A 266 -33.19 16.40 8.01
C PHE A 266 -33.74 14.97 8.23
N ALA A 267 -35.04 14.80 8.03
CA ALA A 267 -35.74 13.55 8.33
C ALA A 267 -35.52 12.45 7.26
N ASP A 268 -34.62 12.67 6.31
CA ASP A 268 -34.16 11.66 5.37
C ASP A 268 -33.09 10.79 6.04
N SER A 269 -33.37 9.49 6.05
CA SER A 269 -32.60 8.45 6.74
C SER A 269 -31.23 8.14 6.10
N ALA A 270 -30.65 9.08 5.36
CA ALA A 270 -29.31 8.94 4.81
C ALA A 270 -28.35 9.60 5.79
N GLU A 271 -27.93 8.85 6.81
CA GLU A 271 -26.84 9.28 7.69
C GLU A 271 -25.59 9.49 6.82
N ASP A 272 -25.18 10.74 6.64
CA ASP A 272 -23.90 11.04 6.03
C ASP A 272 -22.81 10.71 7.07
N LEU A 273 -22.14 9.58 6.89
CA LEU A 273 -21.03 9.15 7.73
C LEU A 273 -19.77 9.94 7.34
N PHE A 274 -19.15 10.60 8.31
CA PHE A 274 -17.90 11.33 8.13
C PHE A 274 -16.83 10.81 9.07
N ILE A 275 -15.60 10.76 8.56
CA ILE A 275 -14.44 10.47 9.38
C ILE A 275 -13.88 11.80 9.87
N ILE A 276 -13.95 12.04 11.18
CA ILE A 276 -13.51 13.28 11.83
C ILE A 276 -12.16 13.06 12.49
N TRP A 277 -11.28 14.06 12.41
CA TRP A 277 -9.98 13.99 13.07
C TRP A 277 -10.09 14.12 14.61
N ASP A 278 -9.85 13.06 15.40
CA ASP A 278 -9.97 13.05 16.88
C ASP A 278 -8.88 13.87 17.60
N GLY A 279 -7.79 14.20 16.90
CA GLY A 279 -6.73 15.05 17.45
C GLY A 279 -7.21 16.47 17.80
N ASP A 280 -8.40 16.85 17.31
CA ASP A 280 -9.11 18.04 17.75
C ASP A 280 -10.33 17.65 18.59
N THR A 281 -10.18 17.72 19.92
CA THR A 281 -11.25 17.47 20.90
C THR A 281 -12.44 18.43 20.79
N THR A 282 -12.43 19.38 19.85
CA THR A 282 -13.53 20.30 19.58
C THR A 282 -14.38 19.89 18.36
N ALA A 283 -13.96 18.86 17.63
CA ALA A 283 -14.71 18.34 16.49
C ALA A 283 -15.79 17.36 16.96
N HIS A 284 -17.00 17.86 17.17
CA HIS A 284 -18.19 17.05 17.44
C HIS A 284 -19.23 17.31 16.36
N CYS A 285 -20.11 16.35 16.02
CA CYS A 285 -21.28 16.65 15.20
C CYS A 285 -22.22 17.57 16.01
N ALA A 286 -22.02 18.88 15.99
CA ALA A 286 -22.89 19.83 16.68
C ALA A 286 -23.92 20.43 15.70
N HIS A 287 -25.03 20.86 16.28
CA HIS A 287 -26.18 21.43 15.58
C HIS A 287 -25.81 22.52 14.55
N GLN A 288 -26.65 22.64 13.51
CA GLN A 288 -26.60 23.65 12.45
C GLN A 288 -26.05 25.01 12.94
N GLY A 289 -24.77 25.29 12.70
CA GLY A 289 -24.15 26.58 13.01
C GLY A 289 -22.71 26.56 13.53
N GLU A 290 -22.21 25.42 14.03
CA GLU A 290 -20.82 25.30 14.44
C GLU A 290 -19.89 24.85 13.29
N ARG A 291 -18.68 25.39 13.28
CA ARG A 291 -17.65 25.07 12.27
C ARG A 291 -16.94 23.79 12.70
N PHE A 292 -17.10 22.73 11.94
CA PHE A 292 -16.39 21.48 12.19
C PHE A 292 -15.13 21.38 11.35
N LEU A 293 -14.23 20.53 11.80
CA LEU A 293 -13.05 20.16 11.02
C LEU A 293 -13.43 19.05 10.06
N LEU A 294 -13.88 19.45 8.87
CA LEU A 294 -13.79 18.51 7.75
C LEU A 294 -12.41 18.69 7.13
N TYR A 295 -11.52 17.73 7.39
CA TYR A 295 -10.29 17.58 6.62
C TYR A 295 -10.68 17.16 5.20
N LEU A 296 -11.01 18.15 4.40
CA LEU A 296 -11.57 17.97 3.07
C LEU A 296 -10.50 17.43 2.13
N ARG A 297 -10.68 16.19 1.69
CA ARG A 297 -10.15 15.75 0.40
C ARG A 297 -11.30 15.73 -0.57
N ALA A 298 -11.34 16.75 -1.40
CA ALA A 298 -12.29 16.80 -2.48
C ALA A 298 -12.04 15.59 -3.41
N VAL A 299 -13.12 14.99 -3.88
CA VAL A 299 -13.08 13.90 -4.84
C VAL A 299 -13.78 14.32 -6.13
N ARG A 300 -13.21 13.92 -7.27
CA ARG A 300 -13.80 14.13 -8.60
C ARG A 300 -14.21 12.79 -9.18
N ASP A 301 -15.38 12.77 -9.81
CA ASP A 301 -15.82 11.66 -10.65
C ASP A 301 -15.20 11.85 -12.04
N ILE A 302 -14.42 10.87 -12.52
CA ILE A 302 -13.75 10.93 -13.83
C ILE A 302 -14.68 10.35 -14.90
N GLY A 303 -15.96 10.73 -14.86
CA GLY A 303 -17.06 10.08 -15.58
C GLY A 303 -16.68 9.53 -16.97
N ILE A 304 -17.03 8.26 -17.20
CA ILE A 304 -16.97 7.61 -18.51
C ILE A 304 -17.94 8.29 -19.48
#